data_AF-A0A250II89-F1
#
_entry.id   AF-A0A250II89-F1
#
_cell.length_a   1.000
_cell.length_b   1.000
_cell.length_c   1.000
_cell.angle_alpha   90.00
_cell.angle_beta   90.00
_cell.angle_gamma   90.00
#
_symmetry.space_group_name_H-M   'P 1'
#
loop_
_entity.id
_entity.type
_entity.pdbx_description
1 polymer ?
#
loop_
_entity_poly.entity_id
_entity_poly.type
_entity_poly.pdbx_seq_one_letter_code
_entity_poly.pdbx_strand_id
1 'polypeptide(L)'
;MSFDSAASARPHVLRRKYLLDAGFQARYMLRLAALGGGGVMLVGVLAWRVHQAVLEEGATPETLALGGETMLWLTGLGALAMAGVLALFGLVLTHRVAGPVYVMNLYLAALAAGRFPRMRPLRRKDELRGFFSQFSGTVDRMREREAEEARLLSEVIESLEPLATTQDAQAAIRILGSLLARKRQAIEGPTSGALKSVA
;
A
#
# COMPACT_ATOMS: atom_id res chain seq x y z
N MET A 1 -51.22 -14.87 -22.09
CA MET A 1 -49.83 -15.09 -22.56
C MET A 1 -49.05 -13.80 -22.30
N SER A 2 -48.33 -13.74 -21.19
CA SER A 2 -47.40 -12.65 -20.88
C SER A 2 -46.05 -13.28 -20.65
N PHE A 3 -45.10 -12.97 -21.52
CA PHE A 3 -43.73 -13.47 -21.44
C PHE A 3 -43.00 -12.76 -20.29
N ASP A 4 -42.56 -13.55 -19.30
CA ASP A 4 -41.63 -13.10 -18.27
C ASP A 4 -40.28 -12.74 -18.92
N SER A 5 -39.93 -11.45 -18.86
CA SER A 5 -38.60 -10.95 -19.21
C SER A 5 -37.68 -11.18 -18.01
N ALA A 6 -36.98 -12.32 -18.00
CA ALA A 6 -35.91 -12.58 -17.05
C ALA A 6 -34.72 -11.64 -17.36
N ALA A 7 -34.57 -10.60 -16.54
CA ALA A 7 -33.41 -9.72 -16.57
C ALA A 7 -32.12 -10.52 -16.28
N SER A 8 -31.29 -10.70 -17.30
CA SER A 8 -29.97 -11.31 -17.18
C SER A 8 -29.02 -10.38 -16.40
N ALA A 9 -28.90 -10.58 -15.09
CA ALA A 9 -27.87 -9.93 -14.29
C ALA A 9 -26.49 -10.47 -14.70
N ARG A 10 -25.74 -9.71 -15.51
CA ARG A 10 -24.35 -10.05 -15.85
C ARG A 10 -23.46 -9.86 -14.60
N PRO A 11 -22.65 -10.85 -14.19
CA PRO A 11 -21.74 -10.67 -13.07
C PRO A 11 -20.63 -9.68 -13.45
N HIS A 12 -20.55 -8.57 -12.73
CA HIS A 12 -19.42 -7.64 -12.80
C HIS A 12 -18.17 -8.34 -12.22
N VAL A 13 -17.41 -9.02 -13.08
CA VAL A 13 -16.07 -9.50 -12.74
C VAL A 13 -15.15 -8.28 -12.64
N LEU A 14 -15.04 -7.70 -11.45
CA LEU A 14 -14.05 -6.67 -11.15
C LEU A 14 -12.65 -7.28 -11.28
N ARG A 15 -12.05 -7.13 -12.47
CA ARG A 15 -10.61 -7.38 -12.69
C ARG A 15 -9.82 -6.51 -11.73
N ARG A 16 -9.46 -7.06 -10.57
CA ARG A 16 -8.47 -6.44 -9.67
C ARG A 16 -7.14 -6.47 -10.42
N LYS A 17 -6.64 -5.32 -10.87
CA LYS A 17 -5.27 -5.18 -11.36
C LYS A 17 -4.34 -5.48 -10.16
N TYR A 18 -3.81 -6.70 -10.09
CA TYR A 18 -2.93 -7.17 -9.02
C TYR A 18 -1.51 -6.59 -9.11
N LEU A 19 -1.17 -5.97 -10.24
CA LEU A 19 0.10 -5.27 -10.48
C LEU A 19 -0.19 -3.77 -10.47
N LEU A 20 -0.12 -3.15 -9.29
CA LEU A 20 -0.25 -1.70 -9.17
C LEU A 20 1.06 -0.99 -9.54
N ASP A 21 2.19 -1.68 -9.37
CA ASP A 21 3.53 -1.22 -9.77
C ASP A 21 4.46 -2.43 -10.01
N ALA A 22 4.38 -3.01 -11.22
CA ALA A 22 5.17 -4.18 -11.60
C ALA A 22 6.69 -3.90 -11.57
N GLY A 23 7.11 -2.65 -11.82
CA GLY A 23 8.52 -2.27 -11.80
C GLY A 23 9.09 -2.21 -10.39
N PHE A 24 8.33 -1.73 -9.41
CA PHE A 24 8.74 -1.78 -8.00
C PHE A 24 8.82 -3.22 -7.49
N GLN A 25 7.77 -4.03 -7.71
CA GLN A 25 7.71 -5.42 -7.23
C GLN A 25 8.84 -6.29 -7.81
N ALA A 26 9.08 -6.21 -9.12
CA ALA A 26 10.12 -6.99 -9.79
C ALA A 26 11.52 -6.68 -9.23
N ARG A 27 11.83 -5.41 -8.95
CA ARG A 27 13.13 -5.03 -8.38
C ARG A 27 13.39 -5.68 -7.01
N TYR A 28 12.40 -5.73 -6.13
CA TYR A 28 12.56 -6.37 -4.81
C TYR A 28 12.57 -7.89 -4.90
N MET A 29 11.71 -8.47 -5.74
CA MET A 29 11.72 -9.92 -5.99
C MET A 29 13.08 -10.39 -6.51
N LEU A 30 13.65 -9.69 -7.49
CA LEU A 30 14.96 -10.01 -8.06
C LEU A 30 16.07 -9.88 -7.02
N ARG A 31 16.06 -8.83 -6.19
CA ARG A 31 17.06 -8.66 -5.11
C ARG A 31 16.98 -9.78 -4.07
N LEU A 32 15.77 -10.16 -3.65
CA LEU A 32 15.57 -11.25 -2.68
C LEU A 32 15.99 -12.61 -3.28
N ALA A 33 15.59 -12.88 -4.53
CA ALA A 33 15.98 -14.08 -5.25
C ALA A 33 17.51 -14.19 -5.42
N ALA A 34 18.16 -13.08 -5.81
CA ALA A 34 19.61 -13.01 -5.96
C ALA A 34 20.33 -13.23 -4.63
N LEU A 35 19.82 -12.66 -3.53
CA LEU A 35 20.41 -12.83 -2.20
C LEU A 35 20.32 -14.28 -1.71
N GLY A 36 19.15 -14.93 -1.82
CA GLY A 36 19.02 -16.33 -1.40
C GLY A 36 19.72 -17.31 -2.32
N GLY A 37 19.52 -17.19 -3.64
CA GLY A 37 20.20 -18.04 -4.61
C GLY A 37 21.71 -17.88 -4.55
N GLY A 38 22.19 -16.63 -4.44
CA GLY A 38 23.61 -16.32 -4.26
C GLY A 38 24.18 -16.89 -2.97
N GLY A 39 23.42 -16.86 -1.87
CA GLY A 39 23.82 -17.47 -0.60
C GLY A 39 24.01 -18.99 -0.71
N VAL A 40 23.07 -19.70 -1.35
CA VAL A 40 23.19 -21.15 -1.59
C VAL A 40 24.37 -21.45 -2.52
N MET A 41 24.55 -20.67 -3.59
CA MET A 41 25.70 -20.83 -4.49
C MET A 41 27.03 -20.62 -3.77
N LEU A 42 27.12 -19.61 -2.91
CA LEU A 42 28.33 -19.35 -2.13
C LEU A 42 28.68 -20.54 -1.24
N VAL A 43 27.70 -21.05 -0.49
CA VAL A 43 27.88 -22.23 0.39
C VAL A 43 28.30 -23.45 -0.43
N GLY A 44 27.67 -23.71 -1.56
CA GLY A 44 28.02 -24.86 -2.39
C GLY A 44 29.39 -24.75 -3.05
N VAL A 45 29.83 -23.54 -3.44
CA VAL A 45 31.20 -23.31 -3.93
C VAL A 45 32.23 -23.55 -2.83
N LEU A 46 31.96 -23.11 -1.60
CA LEU A 46 32.84 -23.37 -0.46
C LEU A 46 32.89 -24.86 -0.13
N ALA A 47 31.74 -25.54 -0.13
CA ALA A 47 31.67 -26.99 0.05
C ALA A 47 32.48 -27.72 -1.04
N TRP A 48 32.38 -27.28 -2.29
CA TRP A 48 33.15 -27.83 -3.41
C TRP A 48 34.66 -27.65 -3.20
N ARG A 49 35.09 -26.48 -2.71
CA ARG A 49 36.50 -26.24 -2.40
C ARG A 49 37.02 -27.15 -1.29
N VAL A 50 36.22 -27.36 -0.24
CA VAL A 50 36.56 -28.28 0.86
C VAL A 50 36.64 -29.71 0.34
N HIS A 51 35.67 -30.14 -0.48
CA HIS A 51 35.67 -31.47 -1.08
C HIS A 51 36.93 -31.72 -1.91
N GLN A 52 37.35 -30.74 -2.72
CA GLN A 52 38.59 -30.85 -3.50
C GLN A 52 39.84 -30.96 -2.62
N ALA A 53 39.94 -30.16 -1.55
CA ALA A 53 41.08 -30.25 -0.61
C ALA A 53 41.19 -31.63 0.06
N VAL A 54 40.05 -32.24 0.42
CA VAL A 54 40.00 -33.59 0.99
C VAL A 54 40.47 -34.65 -0.02
N LEU A 55 40.15 -34.49 -1.30
CA LEU A 55 40.61 -35.41 -2.34
C LEU A 55 42.13 -35.35 -2.53
N GLU A 56 42.72 -34.16 -2.41
CA GLU A 56 44.16 -33.93 -2.52
C GLU A 56 44.96 -34.55 -1.36
N GLU A 57 44.39 -34.62 -0.14
CA GLU A 57 45.05 -35.18 1.05
C GLU A 57 45.09 -36.72 1.12
N GLY A 58 44.47 -37.43 0.16
CA GLY A 58 44.48 -38.89 0.11
C GLY A 58 43.09 -39.49 0.27
N ALA A 59 42.26 -39.30 -0.75
CA ALA A 59 40.88 -39.78 -0.81
C ALA A 59 40.72 -41.27 -0.44
N THR A 60 39.83 -41.58 0.49
CA THR A 60 39.36 -42.95 0.73
C THR A 60 38.29 -43.33 -0.32
N PRO A 61 38.06 -44.63 -0.60
CA PRO A 61 37.00 -45.08 -1.52
C PRO A 61 35.60 -44.52 -1.19
N GLU A 62 35.33 -44.24 0.09
CA GLU A 62 34.09 -43.64 0.57
C GLU A 62 33.97 -42.15 0.18
N THR A 63 35.08 -41.40 0.19
CA THR A 63 35.10 -39.99 -0.25
C THR A 63 34.95 -39.82 -1.76
N LEU A 64 35.32 -40.83 -2.56
CA LEU A 64 35.09 -40.89 -4.01
C LEU A 64 33.62 -41.18 -4.36
N ALA A 65 32.87 -41.80 -3.46
CA ALA A 65 31.46 -42.17 -3.68
C ALA A 65 30.50 -40.97 -3.60
N LEU A 66 30.86 -39.93 -2.84
CA LEU A 66 30.19 -38.63 -2.89
C LEU A 66 30.70 -37.87 -4.12
N GLY A 67 30.19 -38.25 -5.30
CA GLY A 67 30.61 -37.66 -6.56
C GLY A 67 30.38 -36.16 -6.58
N GLY A 68 31.46 -35.39 -6.60
CA GLY A 68 31.38 -33.94 -6.52
C GLY A 68 30.50 -33.30 -7.62
N GLU A 69 30.38 -33.93 -8.79
CA GLU A 69 29.45 -33.48 -9.84
C GLU A 69 28.00 -33.44 -9.34
N THR A 70 27.60 -34.46 -8.56
CA THR A 70 26.28 -34.50 -7.91
C THR A 70 26.13 -33.34 -6.92
N MET A 71 27.21 -32.97 -6.22
CA MET A 71 27.18 -31.84 -5.29
C MET A 71 27.00 -30.50 -6.00
N LEU A 72 27.65 -30.28 -7.14
CA LEU A 72 27.48 -29.07 -7.96
C LEU A 72 26.07 -28.97 -8.54
N TRP A 73 25.52 -30.08 -9.05
CA TRP A 73 24.14 -30.13 -9.55
C TRP A 73 23.11 -29.85 -8.46
N LEU A 74 23.25 -30.49 -7.29
CA LEU A 74 22.37 -30.26 -6.14
C LEU A 74 22.48 -28.82 -5.63
N THR A 75 23.68 -28.24 -5.64
CA THR A 75 23.91 -26.83 -5.30
C THR A 75 23.17 -25.91 -6.27
N GLY A 76 23.36 -26.11 -7.58
CA GLY A 76 22.71 -25.30 -8.61
C GLY A 76 21.18 -25.40 -8.54
N LEU A 77 20.66 -26.61 -8.39
CA LEU A 77 19.23 -26.84 -8.20
C LEU A 77 18.70 -26.19 -6.91
N GLY A 78 19.42 -26.34 -5.81
CA GLY A 78 19.09 -25.74 -4.52
C GLY A 78 19.09 -24.20 -4.59
N ALA A 79 20.05 -23.61 -5.30
CA ALA A 79 20.12 -22.16 -5.49
C ALA A 79 18.94 -21.63 -6.31
N LEU A 80 18.59 -22.30 -7.41
CA LEU A 80 17.42 -21.95 -8.22
C LEU A 80 16.12 -22.12 -7.43
N ALA A 81 15.97 -23.21 -6.69
CA ALA A 81 14.81 -23.45 -5.83
C ALA A 81 14.67 -22.35 -4.76
N MET A 82 15.76 -22.02 -4.06
CA MET A 82 15.77 -20.96 -3.05
C MET A 82 15.44 -19.59 -3.65
N ALA A 83 16.03 -19.26 -4.79
CA ALA A 83 15.73 -18.02 -5.51
C ALA A 83 14.24 -17.92 -5.87
N GLY A 84 13.64 -19.01 -6.37
CA GLY A 84 12.22 -19.08 -6.68
C GLY A 84 11.32 -18.91 -5.45
N VAL A 85 11.64 -19.59 -4.33
CA VAL A 85 10.90 -19.46 -3.06
C VAL A 85 10.95 -18.02 -2.55
N LEU A 86 12.12 -17.38 -2.54
CA LEU A 86 12.26 -16.00 -2.10
C LEU A 86 11.60 -14.99 -3.05
N ALA A 87 11.60 -15.25 -4.36
CA ALA A 87 10.85 -14.43 -5.31
C ALA A 87 9.34 -14.48 -5.02
N LEU A 88 8.78 -15.68 -4.80
CA LEU A 88 7.38 -15.86 -4.43
C LEU A 88 7.06 -15.20 -3.09
N PHE A 89 7.95 -15.33 -2.10
CA PHE A 89 7.82 -14.63 -0.82
C PHE A 89 7.82 -13.11 -0.99
N GLY A 90 8.75 -12.58 -1.79
CA GLY A 90 8.83 -11.16 -2.14
C GLY A 90 7.57 -10.64 -2.81
N LEU A 91 6.93 -11.44 -3.67
CA LEU A 91 5.65 -11.09 -4.30
C LEU A 91 4.54 -10.95 -3.25
N VAL A 92 4.43 -11.90 -2.32
CA VAL A 92 3.42 -11.85 -1.25
C VAL A 92 3.64 -10.63 -0.35
N LEU A 93 4.88 -10.39 0.06
CA LEU A 93 5.24 -9.29 0.95
C LEU A 93 4.96 -7.94 0.28
N THR A 94 5.42 -7.75 -0.96
CA THR A 94 5.19 -6.51 -1.70
C THR A 94 3.71 -6.24 -1.94
N HIS A 95 2.88 -7.28 -2.13
CA HIS A 95 1.43 -7.09 -2.24
C HIS A 95 0.79 -6.57 -0.94
N ARG A 96 1.21 -7.10 0.22
CA ARG A 96 0.68 -6.69 1.53
C ARG A 96 1.08 -5.29 1.96
N VAL A 97 2.11 -4.71 1.34
CA VAL A 97 2.59 -3.35 1.61
C VAL A 97 2.12 -2.36 0.55
N ALA A 98 2.33 -2.66 -0.75
CA ALA A 98 2.09 -1.72 -1.83
C ALA A 98 0.62 -1.29 -1.96
N GLY A 99 -0.32 -2.23 -1.73
CA GLY A 99 -1.75 -1.94 -1.78
C GLY A 99 -2.17 -0.87 -0.75
N PRO A 100 -1.88 -1.09 0.55
CA PRO A 100 -2.06 -0.09 1.58
C PRO A 100 -1.36 1.25 1.28
N VAL A 101 -0.08 1.24 0.90
CA VAL A 101 0.67 2.47 0.59
C VAL A 101 -0.02 3.31 -0.48
N TYR A 102 -0.48 2.67 -1.55
CA TYR A 102 -1.19 3.37 -2.62
C TYR A 102 -2.47 4.07 -2.12
N VAL A 103 -3.27 3.37 -1.29
CA VAL A 103 -4.48 3.94 -0.71
C VAL A 103 -4.14 5.11 0.24
N MET A 104 -3.04 5.01 0.98
CA MET A 104 -2.59 6.09 1.85
C MET A 104 -2.12 7.32 1.06
N ASN A 105 -1.40 7.14 -0.05
CA ASN A 105 -1.03 8.25 -0.95
C ASN A 105 -2.27 8.97 -1.48
N LEU A 106 -3.33 8.22 -1.79
CA LEU A 106 -4.60 8.77 -2.23
C LEU A 106 -5.28 9.62 -1.14
N TYR A 107 -5.23 9.18 0.12
CA TYR A 107 -5.71 9.96 1.25
C TYR A 107 -4.86 11.20 1.50
N LEU A 108 -3.53 11.10 1.39
CA LEU A 108 -2.62 12.24 1.50
C LEU A 108 -2.87 13.28 0.42
N ALA A 109 -3.12 12.87 -0.83
CA ALA A 109 -3.48 13.78 -1.91
C ALA A 109 -4.79 14.52 -1.62
N ALA A 110 -5.81 13.84 -1.09
CA ALA A 110 -7.06 14.47 -0.68
C ALA A 110 -6.85 15.49 0.45
N LEU A 111 -6.02 15.17 1.45
CA LEU A 111 -5.64 16.10 2.52
C LEU A 111 -4.88 17.31 2.00
N ALA A 112 -3.93 17.11 1.08
CA ALA A 112 -3.19 18.18 0.43
C ALA A 112 -4.12 19.11 -0.38
N ALA A 113 -5.20 18.57 -0.94
CA ALA A 113 -6.27 19.34 -1.59
C ALA A 113 -7.25 19.99 -0.58
N GLY A 114 -6.96 19.95 0.72
CA GLY A 114 -7.78 20.56 1.77
C GLY A 114 -9.08 19.81 2.06
N ARG A 115 -9.16 18.50 1.78
CA ARG A 115 -10.36 17.68 2.02
C ARG A 115 -10.07 16.57 3.01
N PHE A 116 -11.05 16.21 3.82
CA PHE A 116 -10.92 15.13 4.81
C PHE A 116 -11.64 13.87 4.32
N PRO A 117 -10.92 12.90 3.72
CA PRO A 117 -11.55 11.73 3.13
C PRO A 117 -12.08 10.77 4.20
N ARG A 118 -13.21 10.10 3.91
CA ARG A 118 -13.69 9.01 4.75
C ARG A 118 -12.83 7.77 4.54
N MET A 119 -11.96 7.48 5.50
CA MET A 119 -11.04 6.35 5.43
C MET A 119 -11.76 5.04 5.74
N ARG A 120 -11.35 3.97 5.06
CA ARG A 120 -11.82 2.61 5.31
C ARG A 120 -10.68 1.81 5.94
N PRO A 121 -10.96 0.95 6.93
CA PRO A 121 -9.92 0.16 7.57
C PRO A 121 -9.22 -0.76 6.55
N LEU A 122 -7.89 -0.92 6.71
CA LEU A 122 -7.10 -1.88 5.94
C LEU A 122 -7.47 -3.33 6.29
N ARG A 123 -7.08 -4.25 5.41
CA ARG A 123 -7.36 -5.67 5.61
C ARG A 123 -6.51 -6.20 6.77
N ARG A 124 -7.02 -7.23 7.45
CA ARG A 124 -6.37 -7.84 8.62
C ARG A 124 -4.95 -8.37 8.36
N LYS A 125 -4.64 -8.76 7.11
CA LYS A 125 -3.34 -9.32 6.70
C LYS A 125 -2.36 -8.28 6.13
N ASP A 126 -2.73 -7.00 6.13
CA ASP A 126 -1.88 -5.94 5.62
C ASP A 126 -0.87 -5.51 6.70
N GLU A 127 0.41 -5.42 6.34
CA GLU A 127 1.49 -5.14 7.29
C GLU A 127 1.40 -3.71 7.87
N LEU A 128 0.85 -2.76 7.11
CA LEU A 128 0.76 -1.35 7.49
C LEU A 128 -0.46 -1.01 8.36
N ARG A 129 -1.17 -2.01 8.91
CA ARG A 129 -2.39 -1.78 9.70
C ARG A 129 -2.16 -0.89 10.93
N GLY A 130 -1.04 -1.08 11.63
CA GLY A 130 -0.69 -0.27 12.82
C GLY A 130 -0.52 1.21 12.46
N PHE A 131 0.32 1.49 11.46
CA PHE A 131 0.52 2.84 10.94
C PHE A 131 -0.79 3.46 10.42
N PHE A 132 -1.57 2.69 9.66
CA PHE A 132 -2.86 3.15 9.14
C PHE A 132 -3.83 3.55 10.23
N SER A 133 -3.91 2.79 11.33
CA SER A 133 -4.80 3.12 12.45
C SER A 133 -4.45 4.45 13.10
N GLN A 134 -3.15 4.74 13.27
CA GLN A 134 -2.67 6.01 13.80
C GLN A 134 -2.92 7.14 12.81
N PHE A 135 -2.61 6.92 11.53
CA PHE A 135 -2.89 7.87 10.46
C PHE A 135 -4.38 8.24 10.40
N SER A 136 -5.27 7.24 10.49
CA SER A 136 -6.71 7.49 10.49
C SER A 136 -7.17 8.28 11.69
N GLY A 137 -6.66 7.96 12.89
CA GLY A 137 -6.98 8.74 14.09
C GLY A 137 -6.51 10.19 13.98
N THR A 138 -5.36 10.45 13.37
CA THR A 138 -4.87 11.81 13.13
C THR A 138 -5.77 12.59 12.18
N VAL A 139 -6.16 11.99 11.05
CA VAL A 139 -7.04 12.63 10.07
C VAL A 139 -8.43 12.88 10.64
N ASP A 140 -8.96 11.96 11.44
CA ASP A 140 -10.24 12.16 12.13
C ASP A 140 -10.18 13.33 13.11
N ARG A 141 -9.11 13.47 13.92
CA ARG A 141 -8.93 14.63 14.80
C ARG A 141 -8.83 15.95 14.03
N MET A 142 -8.15 15.96 12.88
CA MET A 142 -8.09 17.16 12.04
C MET A 142 -9.46 17.52 11.48
N ARG A 143 -10.24 16.52 11.05
CA ARG A 143 -11.62 16.69 10.57
C ARG A 143 -12.55 17.20 11.68
N GLU A 144 -12.42 16.67 12.88
CA GLU A 144 -13.17 17.13 14.06
C GLU A 144 -12.84 18.58 14.40
N ARG A 145 -11.56 18.96 14.39
CA ARG A 145 -11.14 20.35 14.60
C ARG A 145 -11.73 21.30 13.56
N GLU A 146 -11.70 20.91 12.29
CA GLU A 146 -12.29 21.71 11.21
C GLU A 146 -13.81 21.82 11.33
N ALA A 147 -14.49 20.76 11.78
CA ALA A 147 -15.92 20.79 12.05
C ALA A 147 -16.27 21.73 13.21
N GLU A 148 -15.46 21.73 14.26
CA GLU A 148 -15.61 22.65 15.38
C GLU A 148 -15.40 24.11 14.96
N GLU A 149 -14.33 24.40 14.21
CA GLU A 149 -14.08 25.73 13.67
C GLU A 149 -15.19 26.21 12.73
N ALA A 150 -15.75 25.31 11.90
CA ALA A 150 -16.90 25.63 11.06
C ALA A 150 -18.16 25.92 11.88
N ARG A 151 -18.38 25.19 12.98
CA ARG A 151 -19.50 25.45 13.90
C ARG A 151 -19.38 26.83 14.54
N LEU A 152 -18.23 27.13 15.15
CA LEU A 152 -17.96 28.42 15.78
C LEU A 152 -18.08 29.58 14.78
N LEU A 153 -17.59 29.40 13.55
CA LEU A 153 -17.73 30.40 12.50
C LEU A 153 -19.19 30.64 12.10
N SER A 154 -20.03 29.59 12.08
CA SER A 154 -21.48 29.71 11.86
C SER A 154 -22.14 30.55 12.96
N GLU A 155 -21.84 30.25 14.23
CA GLU A 155 -22.38 30.98 15.39
C GLU A 155 -21.96 32.47 15.36
N VAL A 156 -20.70 32.75 15.03
CA VAL A 156 -20.21 34.13 14.89
C VAL A 156 -20.93 34.86 13.77
N ILE A 157 -21.08 34.24 12.59
CA ILE A 157 -21.81 34.87 11.47
C ILE A 157 -23.25 35.18 11.85
N GLU A 158 -23.97 34.23 12.46
CA GLU A 158 -25.36 34.40 12.91
C GLU A 158 -25.49 35.54 13.93
N SER A 159 -24.51 35.68 14.83
CA SER A 159 -24.50 36.77 15.82
C SER A 159 -24.20 38.16 15.24
N LEU A 160 -23.39 38.22 14.17
CA LEU A 160 -22.95 39.46 13.54
C LEU A 160 -23.90 39.95 12.44
N GLU A 161 -24.64 39.04 11.80
CA GLU A 161 -25.60 39.35 10.73
C GLU A 161 -26.61 40.46 11.10
N PRO A 162 -27.30 40.42 12.25
CA PRO A 162 -28.22 41.50 12.63
C PRO A 162 -27.52 42.84 12.93
N LEU A 163 -26.22 42.81 13.23
CA LEU A 163 -25.41 44.00 13.55
C LEU A 163 -24.78 44.66 12.31
N ALA A 164 -24.72 43.95 11.19
CA ALA A 164 -24.08 44.39 9.95
C ALA A 164 -24.94 45.40 9.16
N THR A 165 -25.02 46.61 9.70
CA THR A 165 -25.77 47.72 9.09
C THR A 165 -24.97 48.48 8.03
N THR A 166 -23.64 48.44 8.08
CA THR A 166 -22.76 49.08 7.09
C THR A 166 -22.45 48.15 5.92
N GLN A 167 -22.19 48.73 4.74
CA GLN A 167 -21.81 47.98 3.54
C GLN A 167 -20.52 47.15 3.76
N ASP A 168 -19.56 47.69 4.50
CA ASP A 168 -18.31 47.00 4.83
C ASP A 168 -18.53 45.80 5.75
N ALA A 169 -19.40 45.94 6.76
CA ALA A 169 -19.75 44.83 7.65
C ALA A 169 -20.45 43.69 6.87
N GLN A 170 -21.37 44.03 5.96
CA GLN A 170 -22.01 43.05 5.09
C GLN A 170 -21.02 42.37 4.14
N ALA A 171 -20.01 43.10 3.63
CA ALA A 171 -18.94 42.53 2.83
C ALA A 171 -18.08 41.55 3.64
N ALA A 172 -17.74 41.89 4.89
CA ALA A 172 -17.00 41.00 5.78
C ALA A 172 -17.77 39.70 6.07
N ILE A 173 -19.08 39.80 6.34
CA ILE A 173 -19.94 38.62 6.55
C ILE A 173 -19.96 37.71 5.32
N ARG A 174 -20.05 38.26 4.10
CA ARG A 174 -19.98 37.45 2.87
C ARG A 174 -18.64 36.69 2.77
N ILE A 175 -17.53 37.32 3.14
CA ILE A 175 -16.21 36.68 3.15
C ILE A 175 -16.19 35.54 4.17
N LEU A 176 -16.67 35.76 5.40
CA LEU A 176 -16.77 34.73 6.42
C LEU A 176 -17.69 33.57 5.98
N GLY A 177 -18.83 33.88 5.36
CA GLY A 177 -19.72 32.88 4.78
C GLY A 177 -19.04 32.02 3.70
N SER A 178 -18.21 32.62 2.85
CA SER A 178 -17.41 31.86 1.87
C SER A 178 -16.37 30.96 2.53
N LEU A 179 -15.77 31.38 3.65
CA LEU A 179 -14.85 30.56 4.43
C LEU A 179 -15.58 29.38 5.10
N LEU A 180 -16.75 29.63 5.70
CA LEU A 180 -17.60 28.60 6.29
C LEU A 180 -18.00 27.54 5.25
N ALA A 181 -18.43 27.98 4.06
CA ALA A 181 -18.79 27.08 2.97
C ALA A 181 -17.60 26.18 2.56
N ARG A 182 -16.39 26.74 2.45
CA ARG A 182 -15.17 25.97 2.17
C ARG A 182 -14.86 24.95 3.26
N LYS A 183 -14.95 25.32 4.54
CA LYS A 183 -14.73 24.39 5.66
C LYS A 183 -15.76 23.25 5.69
N ARG A 184 -17.05 23.55 5.48
CA ARG A 184 -18.11 22.54 5.39
C ARG A 184 -17.86 21.55 4.24
N GLN A 185 -17.52 22.07 3.06
CA GLN A 185 -17.21 21.23 1.90
C GLN A 185 -15.98 20.33 2.13
N ALA A 186 -14.96 20.83 2.84
CA ALA A 186 -13.79 20.03 3.20
C ALA A 186 -14.13 18.83 4.10
N ILE A 187 -15.07 18.99 5.03
CA ILE A 187 -15.50 17.95 5.99
C ILE A 187 -16.36 16.88 5.34
N GLU A 188 -17.23 17.25 4.40
CA GLU A 188 -18.13 16.30 3.73
C GLU A 188 -17.34 15.22 2.98
N GLY A 189 -16.21 15.63 2.37
CA GLY A 189 -15.13 14.76 1.91
C GLY A 189 -15.50 13.79 0.78
N PRO A 190 -14.61 13.52 -0.20
CA PRO A 190 -14.86 12.50 -1.20
C PRO A 190 -14.94 11.10 -0.55
N THR A 191 -15.97 10.33 -0.89
CA THR A 191 -16.03 8.91 -0.53
C THR A 191 -14.98 8.11 -1.29
N SER A 192 -14.63 6.90 -0.80
CA SER A 192 -13.54 6.08 -1.34
C SER A 192 -13.59 5.82 -2.86
N GLY A 193 -14.74 5.94 -3.52
CA GLY A 193 -14.89 5.83 -4.98
C GLY A 193 -14.49 7.09 -5.76
N ALA A 194 -14.70 8.27 -5.19
CA ALA A 194 -14.40 9.57 -5.80
C ALA A 194 -12.94 9.99 -5.62
N LEU A 195 -12.18 9.33 -4.74
CA LEU A 195 -10.80 9.70 -4.47
C LEU A 195 -9.89 9.62 -5.70
N LYS A 196 -10.15 8.69 -6.62
CA LYS A 196 -9.36 8.51 -7.85
C LYS A 196 -9.45 9.68 -8.83
N SER A 197 -10.43 10.60 -8.68
CA SER A 197 -10.52 11.80 -9.51
C SER A 197 -9.86 13.01 -8.86
N VAL A 198 -9.31 12.86 -7.66
CA VAL A 198 -8.74 13.94 -6.84
C VAL A 198 -7.22 13.81 -6.71
N ALA A 199 -6.67 12.60 -6.92
CA ALA A 199 -5.25 12.35 -7.12
C ALA A 199 -4.93 12.25 -8.61
#